data_AF-A0A930WI35-F1
#
_entry.id   AF-A0A930WI35-F1
#
_cell.length_a   1.000
_cell.length_b   1.000
_cell.length_c   1.000
_cell.angle_alpha   90.00
_cell.angle_beta   90.00
_cell.angle_gamma   90.00
#
_symmetry.space_group_name_H-M   'P 1'
#
loop_
_entity.id
_entity.type
_entity.pdbx_description
1 polymer ?
#
loop_
_entity_poly.entity_id
_entity_poly.type
_entity_poly.pdbx_seq_one_letter_code
_entity_poly.pdbx_strand_id
1 'polypeptide(L)'
;LIAILDADKEGFLRSDTALIQTIGRAARNAGGHVIMYGDVITGSMQRAIDETERRRTIQQEYNEEHGIVPKTIVKPIVPLIEMTLVAAEDKSPYGKKDGKAKKKLGKKERENLVKSLLREMQQASRALEFERAAELRDMIVELEGELPKKKK
;
A
#
# COMPACT_ATOMS: atom_id res chain seq x y z
N LEU A 1 5.07 -11.73 0.69
CA LEU A 1 5.44 -12.43 -0.56
C LEU A 1 5.88 -11.40 -1.60
N ILE A 2 6.96 -11.69 -2.33
CA ILE A 2 7.37 -10.94 -3.52
C ILE A 2 7.51 -11.93 -4.66
N ALA A 3 6.96 -11.57 -5.83
CA ALA A 3 7.11 -12.35 -7.04
C ALA A 3 7.92 -11.53 -8.04
N ILE A 4 9.03 -12.08 -8.54
CA ILE A 4 9.87 -11.50 -9.59
C ILE A 4 9.59 -12.30 -10.85
N LEU A 5 8.85 -11.69 -11.78
CA LEU A 5 8.60 -12.26 -13.11
C LEU A 5 9.82 -11.99 -14.01
N ASP A 6 10.09 -12.92 -14.93
CA ASP A 6 11.22 -12.84 -15.86
C ASP A 6 12.54 -12.55 -15.11
N ALA A 7 12.80 -13.34 -14.07
CA ALA A 7 13.99 -13.21 -13.23
C ALA A 7 15.28 -13.55 -13.99
N ASP A 8 15.18 -14.37 -15.03
CA ASP A 8 16.27 -14.83 -15.88
C ASP A 8 16.65 -13.86 -17.02
N LYS A 9 15.88 -12.79 -17.21
CA LYS A 9 16.18 -11.75 -18.20
C LYS A 9 17.19 -10.76 -17.65
N GLU A 10 18.47 -11.05 -17.85
CA GLU A 10 19.55 -10.15 -17.41
C GLU A 10 19.42 -8.74 -18.01
N GLY A 11 19.91 -7.77 -17.25
CA GLY A 11 19.81 -6.35 -17.56
C GLY A 11 19.74 -5.52 -16.27
N PHE A 12 19.52 -4.22 -16.40
CA PHE A 12 19.53 -3.30 -15.26
C PHE A 12 18.55 -3.69 -14.14
N LEU A 13 17.36 -4.17 -14.49
CA LEU A 13 16.31 -4.53 -13.53
C LEU A 13 16.50 -5.92 -12.89
N ARG A 14 17.44 -6.72 -13.40
CA ARG A 14 17.73 -8.09 -12.96
C ARG A 14 19.22 -8.31 -12.70
N SER A 15 19.95 -7.22 -12.47
CA SER A 15 21.29 -7.30 -11.92
C SER A 15 21.25 -7.89 -10.53
N ASP A 16 22.37 -8.44 -10.09
CA ASP A 16 22.59 -8.92 -8.72
C ASP A 16 22.11 -7.91 -7.66
N THR A 17 22.54 -6.65 -7.79
CA THR A 17 22.15 -5.56 -6.88
C THR A 17 20.64 -5.29 -6.89
N ALA A 18 20.00 -5.26 -8.05
CA ALA A 18 18.56 -5.03 -8.17
C ALA A 18 17.74 -6.19 -7.57
N LEU A 19 18.17 -7.45 -7.81
CA LEU A 19 17.53 -8.63 -7.24
C LEU A 19 17.64 -8.65 -5.71
N ILE A 20 18.84 -8.39 -5.16
CA ILE A 20 19.05 -8.31 -3.70
C ILE A 20 18.16 -7.23 -3.07
N GLN A 21 18.08 -6.04 -3.68
CA GLN A 21 17.21 -4.97 -3.17
C GLN A 21 15.73 -5.34 -3.22
N THR A 22 15.31 -6.04 -4.28
CA THR A 22 13.93 -6.50 -4.44
C THR A 22 13.59 -7.58 -3.41
N ILE A 23 14.50 -8.53 -3.16
CA ILE A 23 14.38 -9.55 -2.12
C ILE A 23 14.26 -8.90 -0.73
N GLY A 24 15.07 -7.88 -0.44
CA GLY A 24 15.08 -7.18 0.84
C GLY A 24 13.75 -6.54 1.24
N ARG A 25 12.87 -6.25 0.27
CA ARG A 25 11.50 -5.77 0.53
C ARG A 25 10.66 -6.81 1.28
N ALA A 26 10.92 -8.12 1.11
CA ALA A 26 10.21 -9.20 1.81
C ALA A 26 10.71 -9.43 3.24
N ALA A 27 11.91 -8.98 3.58
CA ALA A 27 12.57 -9.26 4.86
C ALA A 27 11.94 -8.56 6.07
N ARG A 28 10.98 -7.64 5.86
CA ARG A 28 10.28 -6.92 6.93
C ARG A 28 9.14 -7.72 7.58
N ASN A 29 8.95 -8.97 7.18
CA ASN A 29 7.87 -9.85 7.66
C ASN A 29 8.44 -11.21 8.04
N ALA A 30 7.99 -11.78 9.16
CA ALA A 30 8.45 -13.10 9.64
C ALA A 30 8.17 -14.24 8.64
N GLY A 31 7.06 -14.16 7.89
CA GLY A 31 6.70 -15.06 6.79
C GLY A 31 7.12 -14.53 5.41
N GLY A 32 8.12 -13.66 5.36
CA GLY A 32 8.66 -13.11 4.13
C GLY A 32 9.19 -14.20 3.20
N HIS A 33 8.67 -14.23 1.97
CA HIS A 33 9.07 -15.19 0.95
C HIS A 33 9.16 -14.51 -0.42
N VAL A 34 10.07 -14.99 -1.27
CA VAL A 34 10.32 -14.48 -2.62
C VAL A 34 10.27 -15.63 -3.60
N ILE A 35 9.52 -15.46 -4.69
CA ILE A 35 9.45 -16.42 -5.79
C ILE A 35 10.03 -15.74 -7.03
N MET A 36 11.04 -16.35 -7.63
CA MET A 36 11.67 -15.90 -8.87
C MET A 36 11.23 -16.83 -10.00
N TYR A 37 10.50 -16.30 -10.97
CA TYR A 37 10.07 -17.04 -12.16
C TYR A 37 11.08 -16.81 -13.28
N GLY A 38 11.65 -17.88 -13.82
CA GLY A 38 12.57 -17.85 -14.95
C GLY A 38 12.87 -19.27 -15.41
N ASP A 39 13.35 -19.41 -16.64
CA ASP A 39 13.65 -20.71 -17.22
C ASP A 39 15.04 -21.21 -16.77
N VAL A 40 15.96 -20.29 -16.48
CA VAL A 40 17.33 -20.57 -16.09
C VAL A 40 17.77 -19.76 -14.87
N ILE A 41 18.71 -20.30 -14.10
CA ILE A 41 19.38 -19.56 -13.03
C ILE A 41 20.55 -18.79 -13.67
N THR A 42 20.44 -17.48 -13.75
CA THR A 42 21.51 -16.61 -14.25
C THR A 42 22.60 -16.41 -13.20
N GLY A 43 23.77 -15.93 -13.60
CA GLY A 43 24.83 -15.58 -12.64
C GLY A 43 24.39 -14.49 -11.66
N SER A 44 23.58 -13.54 -12.12
CA SER A 44 23.00 -12.49 -11.26
C SER A 44 22.02 -13.06 -10.23
N MET A 45 21.19 -14.03 -10.62
CA MET A 45 20.30 -14.74 -9.70
C MET A 45 21.08 -15.56 -8.67
N GLN A 46 22.09 -16.33 -9.11
CA GLN A 46 22.90 -17.16 -8.21
C GLN A 46 23.55 -16.31 -7.12
N ARG A 47 24.23 -15.22 -7.50
CA ARG A 47 24.85 -14.30 -6.52
C ARG A 47 23.84 -13.70 -5.54
N ALA A 48 22.64 -13.35 -6.02
CA ALA A 48 21.58 -12.82 -5.17
C ALA A 48 21.00 -13.86 -4.19
N ILE A 49 20.85 -15.11 -4.64
CA ILE A 49 20.41 -16.25 -3.82
C ILE A 49 21.47 -16.54 -2.76
N ASP A 50 22.73 -16.71 -3.16
CA ASP A 50 23.84 -17.05 -2.26
C ASP A 50 24.02 -16.00 -1.16
N GLU A 51 23.98 -14.71 -1.50
CA GLU A 51 24.10 -13.64 -0.50
C GLU A 51 22.87 -13.57 0.43
N THR A 52 21.69 -13.93 -0.08
CA THR A 52 20.48 -14.00 0.74
C THR A 52 20.55 -15.17 1.72
N GLU A 53 20.97 -16.34 1.27
CA GLU A 53 21.16 -17.53 2.11
C GLU A 53 22.24 -17.30 3.15
N ARG A 54 23.42 -16.79 2.75
CA ARG A 54 24.51 -16.45 3.67
C ARG A 54 24.04 -15.56 4.82
N ARG A 55 23.28 -14.50 4.51
CA ARG A 55 22.72 -13.59 5.53
C ARG A 55 21.69 -14.28 6.41
N ARG A 56 20.84 -15.13 5.82
CA ARG A 56 19.79 -15.84 6.55
C ARG A 56 20.39 -16.84 7.54
N THR A 57 21.42 -17.57 7.15
CA THR A 57 22.12 -18.53 8.02
C THR A 57 22.70 -17.83 9.25
N ILE A 58 23.45 -16.74 9.05
CA ILE A 58 24.02 -15.94 10.16
C ILE A 58 22.92 -15.43 11.10
N GLN A 59 21.78 -14.98 10.55
CA GLN A 59 20.65 -14.51 11.35
C GLN A 59 19.98 -15.64 12.12
N GLN A 60 19.87 -16.83 11.54
CA GLN A 60 19.30 -18.01 12.20
C GLN A 60 20.18 -18.47 13.35
N GLU A 61 21.49 -18.62 13.11
CA GLU A 61 22.48 -18.97 14.14
C GLU A 61 22.42 -17.98 15.31
N TYR A 62 22.45 -16.67 15.02
CA TYR A 62 22.32 -15.64 16.06
C TYR A 62 21.01 -15.75 16.84
N ASN A 63 19.89 -15.99 16.15
CA ASN A 63 18.59 -16.13 16.81
C ASN A 63 18.52 -17.38 17.69
N GLU A 64 19.11 -18.50 17.26
CA GLU A 64 19.17 -19.74 18.02
C GLU A 64 20.03 -19.60 19.28
N GLU A 65 21.22 -19.00 19.15
CA GLU A 65 22.13 -18.71 20.27
C GLU A 65 21.48 -17.81 21.33
N HIS A 66 20.65 -16.86 20.90
CA HIS A 66 20.03 -15.86 21.79
C HIS A 66 18.57 -16.17 22.15
N GLY A 67 18.01 -17.29 21.66
CA GLY A 67 16.60 -17.66 21.87
C GLY A 67 15.59 -16.64 21.30
N ILE A 68 15.94 -15.94 20.23
CA ILE A 68 15.10 -14.90 19.61
C ILE A 68 14.12 -15.54 18.63
N VAL A 69 12.83 -15.35 18.88
CA VAL A 69 11.78 -15.73 17.92
C VAL A 69 11.49 -14.55 16.98
N PRO A 70 11.68 -14.69 15.65
CA PRO A 70 11.39 -13.61 14.70
C PRO A 70 9.94 -13.15 14.78
N LYS A 71 9.73 -11.85 15.01
CA LYS A 71 8.41 -11.21 15.05
C LYS A 71 8.35 -10.07 14.04
N THR A 72 7.22 -9.97 13.35
CA THR A 72 6.97 -8.85 12.43
C THR A 72 6.80 -7.56 13.23
N ILE A 73 7.57 -6.54 12.89
CA ILE A 73 7.44 -5.21 13.50
C ILE A 73 6.12 -4.58 13.03
N VAL A 74 5.21 -4.31 13.97
CA VAL A 74 3.99 -3.56 13.71
C VAL A 74 4.31 -2.09 13.88
N LYS A 75 4.49 -1.37 12.76
CA LYS A 75 4.68 0.07 12.79
C LYS A 75 3.32 0.75 12.58
N PRO A 76 2.85 1.61 13.51
CA PRO A 76 1.64 2.37 13.28
C PRO A 76 1.86 3.27 12.05
N ILE A 77 0.90 3.24 11.14
CA ILE A 77 0.82 4.25 10.10
C ILE A 77 0.39 5.50 10.86
N VAL A 78 1.29 6.46 11.04
CA VAL A 78 0.96 7.74 11.68
C VAL A 78 -0.19 8.34 10.87
N PRO A 79 -1.43 8.40 11.41
CA PRO A 79 -2.47 9.13 10.75
C PRO A 79 -2.09 10.60 10.90
N LEU A 80 -1.87 11.30 9.80
CA LEU A 80 -1.57 12.75 9.76
C LEU A 80 -2.64 13.63 10.46
N ILE A 81 -3.70 13.04 10.99
CA ILE A 81 -4.89 13.67 11.58
C ILE A 81 -4.74 13.84 13.11
N GLU A 82 -3.86 13.09 13.79
CA GLU A 82 -3.77 13.14 15.27
C GLU A 82 -3.18 14.43 15.84
N MET A 83 -2.58 15.30 15.02
CA MET A 83 -2.19 16.65 15.46
C MET A 83 -3.37 17.63 15.54
N THR A 84 -4.53 17.31 14.94
CA THR A 84 -5.64 18.26 14.80
C THR A 84 -6.82 17.96 15.73
N LEU A 85 -6.95 16.74 16.25
CA LEU A 85 -8.08 16.33 17.09
C LEU A 85 -8.08 16.99 18.48
N VAL A 86 -6.93 17.43 18.99
CA VAL A 86 -6.85 18.18 20.26
C VAL A 86 -7.45 19.59 20.15
N ALA A 87 -7.65 20.10 18.92
CA ALA A 87 -8.25 21.41 18.67
C ALA A 87 -9.77 21.36 18.39
N ALA A 88 -10.39 20.17 18.33
CA ALA A 88 -11.74 19.97 17.82
C ALA A 88 -12.76 19.43 18.85
N GLU A 89 -12.47 19.52 20.15
CA GLU A 89 -13.47 19.16 21.18
C GLU A 89 -14.63 20.16 21.30
N ASP A 90 -14.61 21.29 20.58
CA ASP A 90 -15.70 22.25 20.60
C ASP A 90 -16.50 22.25 19.28
N LYS A 91 -17.72 21.70 19.38
CA LYS A 91 -18.97 22.03 18.65
C LYS A 91 -19.47 21.02 17.59
N SER A 92 -20.49 20.27 18.01
CA SER A 92 -21.65 19.90 17.18
C SER A 92 -22.72 21.03 17.25
N PRO A 93 -23.90 21.02 16.57
CA PRO A 93 -24.47 20.15 15.51
C PRO A 93 -25.31 20.89 14.42
N TYR A 94 -25.13 20.66 13.11
CA TYR A 94 -26.13 20.99 12.07
C TYR A 94 -25.82 20.16 10.80
N GLY A 95 -26.70 19.55 10.01
CA GLY A 95 -28.15 19.39 9.98
C GLY A 95 -28.50 18.52 8.75
N LYS A 96 -29.47 17.60 8.88
CA LYS A 96 -29.99 16.77 7.77
C LYS A 96 -30.73 17.62 6.73
N LYS A 97 -30.54 17.35 5.43
CA LYS A 97 -31.50 17.44 4.28
C LYS A 97 -30.85 16.73 3.08
N ASP A 98 -31.49 16.10 2.11
CA ASP A 98 -32.83 15.57 1.84
C ASP A 98 -32.64 14.68 0.60
N GLY A 99 -33.35 13.54 0.53
CA GLY A 99 -33.30 12.65 -0.63
C GLY A 99 -34.03 13.24 -1.84
N LYS A 100 -33.44 13.11 -3.04
CA LYS A 100 -34.10 12.71 -4.31
C LYS A 100 -33.14 12.78 -5.51
N ALA A 101 -33.25 11.75 -6.36
CA ALA A 101 -32.80 11.64 -7.76
C ALA A 101 -31.64 10.68 -8.05
N LYS A 102 -31.88 9.37 -7.82
CA LYS A 102 -31.13 8.26 -8.44
C LYS A 102 -31.33 8.24 -9.96
N LYS A 103 -30.58 9.07 -10.71
CA LYS A 103 -30.28 8.78 -12.11
C LYS A 103 -29.05 7.88 -12.11
N LYS A 104 -29.16 6.66 -12.64
CA LYS A 104 -28.03 5.73 -12.81
C LYS A 104 -27.01 6.39 -13.76
N LEU A 105 -25.99 7.07 -13.23
CA LEU A 105 -24.84 7.51 -14.01
C LEU A 105 -24.16 6.28 -14.64
N GLY A 106 -23.73 6.38 -15.89
CA GLY A 106 -22.95 5.33 -16.53
C GLY A 106 -21.64 5.09 -15.78
N LYS A 107 -21.13 3.85 -15.76
CA LYS A 107 -19.89 3.49 -15.04
C LYS A 107 -18.70 4.42 -15.35
N LYS A 108 -18.56 4.82 -16.62
CA LYS A 108 -17.51 5.71 -17.11
C LYS A 108 -17.68 7.16 -16.63
N GLU A 109 -18.92 7.64 -16.57
CA GLU A 109 -19.24 8.98 -16.07
C GLU A 109 -19.01 9.07 -14.56
N ARG A 110 -19.35 8.00 -13.83
CA ARG A 110 -19.10 7.87 -12.40
C ARG A 110 -17.60 7.82 -12.07
N GLU A 111 -16.81 7.06 -12.82
CA GLU A 111 -15.35 7.04 -12.67
C GLU A 111 -14.72 8.41 -12.94
N ASN A 112 -15.22 9.16 -13.92
CA ASN A 112 -14.76 10.52 -14.19
C ASN A 112 -15.14 11.50 -13.08
N LEU A 113 -16.35 11.37 -12.52
CA LEU A 113 -16.83 12.18 -11.41
C LEU A 113 -16.03 11.90 -10.12
N VAL A 114 -15.73 10.63 -9.82
CA VAL A 114 -14.86 10.28 -8.69
C VAL A 114 -13.47 10.88 -8.87
N LYS A 115 -12.91 10.86 -10.09
CA LYS A 115 -11.61 11.48 -10.36
C LYS A 115 -11.61 13.00 -10.17
N SER A 116 -12.69 13.70 -10.54
CA SER A 116 -12.79 15.14 -10.32
C SER A 116 -12.90 15.47 -8.84
N LEU A 117 -13.77 14.76 -8.11
CA LEU A 117 -13.94 14.92 -6.67
C LEU A 117 -12.64 14.61 -5.90
N LEU A 118 -11.88 13.61 -6.33
CA LEU A 118 -10.60 13.26 -5.71
C LEU A 118 -9.55 14.36 -5.93
N ARG A 119 -9.56 15.03 -7.09
CA ARG A 119 -8.71 16.20 -7.34
C ARG A 119 -9.11 17.39 -6.46
N GLU A 120 -10.40 17.65 -6.34
CA GLU A 120 -10.93 18.72 -5.48
C GLU A 120 -10.63 18.45 -4.00
N MET A 121 -10.75 17.20 -3.55
CA MET A 121 -10.41 16.79 -2.19
C MET A 121 -8.92 17.02 -1.91
N GLN A 122 -8.05 16.68 -2.87
CA GLN A 122 -6.62 16.94 -2.76
C GLN A 122 -6.30 18.44 -2.75
N GLN A 123 -7.03 19.25 -3.51
CA GLN A 123 -6.88 20.71 -3.50
C GLN A 123 -7.33 21.31 -2.17
N ALA A 124 -8.50 20.91 -1.65
CA ALA A 124 -9.00 21.33 -0.35
C ALA A 124 -8.05 20.92 0.78
N SER A 125 -7.51 19.70 0.74
CA SER A 125 -6.50 19.24 1.69
C SER A 125 -5.19 20.05 1.61
N ARG A 126 -4.78 20.51 0.42
CA ARG A 126 -3.61 21.38 0.26
C ARG A 126 -3.88 22.82 0.71
N ALA A 127 -5.12 23.28 0.57
CA ALA A 127 -5.58 24.58 1.04
C ALA A 127 -5.91 24.62 2.54
N LEU A 128 -5.72 23.49 3.26
CA LEU A 128 -6.04 23.32 4.68
C LEU A 128 -7.55 23.43 4.99
N GLU A 129 -8.41 23.27 3.97
CA GLU A 129 -9.87 23.24 4.08
C GLU A 129 -10.34 21.81 4.40
N PHE A 130 -10.07 21.36 5.63
CA PHE A 130 -10.27 19.96 6.03
C PHE A 130 -11.73 19.53 6.11
N GLU A 131 -12.64 20.44 6.46
CA GLU A 131 -14.08 20.18 6.46
C GLU A 131 -14.57 19.84 5.05
N ARG A 132 -14.19 20.66 4.07
CA ARG A 132 -14.50 20.44 2.66
C ARG A 132 -13.86 19.16 2.13
N ALA A 133 -12.63 18.85 2.53
CA ALA A 133 -12.00 17.59 2.17
C ALA A 133 -12.72 16.37 2.75
N ALA A 134 -13.26 16.47 3.97
CA ALA A 134 -14.04 15.39 4.59
C ALA A 134 -15.39 15.18 3.90
N GLU A 135 -16.10 16.25 3.54
CA GLU A 135 -17.33 16.17 2.75
C GLU A 135 -17.08 15.52 1.37
N LEU A 136 -16.00 15.93 0.69
CA LEU A 136 -15.60 15.35 -0.60
C LEU A 136 -15.25 13.85 -0.48
N ARG A 137 -14.58 13.45 0.61
CA ARG A 137 -14.31 12.04 0.90
C ARG A 137 -15.60 11.24 1.08
N ASP A 138 -16.54 11.75 1.85
CA ASP A 138 -17.78 11.03 2.15
C ASP A 138 -18.66 10.91 0.89
N MET A 139 -18.70 11.95 0.04
CA MET A 139 -19.33 11.88 -1.28
C MET A 139 -18.65 10.87 -2.22
N ILE A 140 -17.32 10.77 -2.21
CA ILE A 140 -16.59 9.75 -2.98
C ILE A 140 -16.94 8.35 -2.48
N VAL A 141 -16.99 8.12 -1.17
CA VAL A 141 -17.33 6.83 -0.57
C VAL A 141 -18.77 6.42 -0.91
N GLU A 142 -19.73 7.36 -0.89
CA GLU A 142 -21.11 7.10 -1.29
C GLU A 142 -21.21 6.75 -2.79
N LEU A 143 -20.46 7.47 -3.64
CA LEU A 143 -20.39 7.20 -5.07
C LEU A 143 -19.71 5.85 -5.39
N GLU A 144 -18.67 5.47 -4.65
CA GLU A 144 -17.97 4.20 -4.84
C GLU A 144 -18.73 3.02 -4.21
N GLY A 145 -19.45 3.23 -3.10
CA GLY A 145 -20.24 2.21 -2.41
C GLY A 145 -21.42 1.67 -3.24
N GLU A 146 -21.92 2.47 -4.18
CA GLU A 146 -22.94 2.06 -5.16
C GLU A 146 -22.35 1.43 -6.44
N LEU A 147 -21.02 1.29 -6.58
CA LEU A 147 -20.43 0.50 -7.65
C LEU A 147 -20.57 -0.99 -7.31
N PRO A 148 -21.04 -1.85 -8.23
CA PRO A 148 -20.97 -3.28 -8.00
C PRO A 148 -19.49 -3.65 -7.82
N LYS A 149 -19.15 -4.18 -6.63
CA LYS A 149 -17.85 -4.79 -6.35
C LYS A 149 -17.50 -5.66 -7.55
N LYS A 150 -16.39 -5.38 -8.23
CA LYS A 150 -15.87 -6.27 -9.28
C LYS A 150 -15.80 -7.67 -8.68
N LYS A 151 -16.69 -8.57 -9.09
CA LYS A 151 -16.53 -10.00 -8.85
C LYS A 151 -15.47 -10.48 -9.83
N LYS A 152 -14.40 -11.02 -9.25
CA LYS A 152 -13.25 -11.70 -9.86
C LYS A 152 -12.25 -10.79 -10.57
#